data_AF-A2ETI6-F1
#
_entry.id   AF-A2ETI6-F1
#
_cell.length_a   1.000
_cell.length_b   1.000
_cell.length_c   1.000
_cell.angle_alpha   90.00
_cell.angle_beta   90.00
_cell.angle_gamma   90.00
#
_symmetry.space_group_name_H-M   'P 1'
#
loop_
_entity.id
_entity.type
_entity.pdbx_description
1 polymer ?
#
loop_
_entity_poly.entity_id
_entity_poly.type
_entity_poly.pdbx_seq_one_letter_code
_entity_poly.pdbx_strand_id
1 'polypeptide(L)'
;MNDFNCKLLIELNRDYIETISAIYRLRAVDDKEINKIYKEIKTKIIKTKKMKLCNILEDIKIASVYNNRHFRSYLELFRKIYDKYHPKGFSFKSSLFDYVLHKEYDYIFPVDPKNYFVSQNYTIDVHEKDTIYKAIMNDDINSFIKFTERDGFDVNQTLKSYFYPDPEKDLSLLEICCYHGSVNCFKILRSKFNSEISQRCFQFSFLGGNPDIMNECLKYQAPDQICMKYAIASHNIDFVCFLMDNYDLYIDIRYCSEFNNFQAILIYLDQIIDPLPNDILLIALQYNSPSLCECALSRASYPKWQEQRRMKTPLHIAAENGYKELVELFISHGADVNSIDYDGKTALYYAAENNHKEIIEFLITHDANINATEKSTGRNALHFAAIGNSKDAAETLILNGIDINKMDLGGNTALHMAVLYNSKEMVEFLITHGVDINAQQKYGKTALHIASKNNRKEISEILILNGIDINVEDFYKKTALDYADMHHYKEISDLLVSRGAIINKLNEINSY
;
A
#
# COMPACT_ATOMS: atom_id res chain seq x y z
N MET A 1 -34.79 11.25 -7.67
CA MET A 1 -34.50 10.00 -6.95
C MET A 1 -33.82 9.09 -7.95
N ASN A 2 -32.48 9.09 -7.98
CA ASN A 2 -31.76 8.05 -8.73
C ASN A 2 -31.86 6.80 -7.87
N ASP A 3 -32.59 5.80 -8.35
CA ASP A 3 -32.64 4.48 -7.71
C ASP A 3 -31.21 3.95 -7.62
N PHE A 4 -30.71 3.87 -6.38
CA PHE A 4 -29.48 3.18 -6.05
C PHE A 4 -29.62 1.72 -6.48
N ASN A 5 -28.93 1.32 -7.56
CA ASN A 5 -29.02 -0.03 -8.10
C ASN A 5 -27.75 -0.81 -7.75
N CYS A 6 -27.76 -1.50 -6.61
CA CYS A 6 -26.71 -2.45 -6.20
C CYS A 6 -26.32 -3.42 -7.32
N LYS A 7 -27.28 -3.89 -8.14
CA LYS A 7 -26.99 -4.82 -9.24
C LYS A 7 -26.12 -4.17 -10.31
N LEU A 8 -26.40 -2.92 -10.66
CA LEU A 8 -25.57 -2.18 -11.62
C LEU A 8 -24.15 -1.97 -11.08
N LEU A 9 -23.99 -1.65 -9.79
CA LEU A 9 -22.67 -1.50 -9.17
C LEU A 9 -21.88 -2.82 -9.15
N ILE A 10 -22.55 -3.95 -8.92
CA ILE A 10 -21.94 -5.28 -9.03
C ILE A 10 -21.47 -5.52 -10.47
N GLU A 11 -22.29 -5.19 -11.48
CA GLU A 11 -21.92 -5.40 -12.88
C GLU A 11 -20.74 -4.53 -13.30
N LEU A 12 -20.75 -3.24 -12.96
CA LEU A 12 -19.68 -2.30 -13.27
C LEU A 12 -18.34 -2.66 -12.59
N ASN A 13 -18.39 -3.35 -11.45
CA ASN A 13 -17.22 -3.74 -10.67
C ASN A 13 -16.99 -5.26 -10.67
N ARG A 14 -17.63 -6.02 -11.57
CA ARG A 14 -17.60 -7.50 -11.56
C ARG A 14 -16.18 -8.04 -11.63
N ASP A 15 -15.40 -7.54 -12.58
CA ASP A 15 -14.00 -7.95 -12.76
C ASP A 15 -13.15 -7.69 -11.52
N TYR A 16 -13.41 -6.58 -10.82
CA TYR A 16 -12.74 -6.26 -9.56
C TYR A 16 -13.14 -7.25 -8.47
N ILE A 17 -14.44 -7.39 -8.23
CA ILE A 17 -15.03 -8.28 -7.21
C ILE A 17 -14.53 -9.71 -7.37
N GLU A 18 -14.61 -10.26 -8.59
CA GLU A 18 -14.18 -11.62 -8.89
C GLU A 18 -12.68 -11.81 -8.66
N THR A 19 -11.85 -10.84 -9.08
CA THR A 19 -10.39 -10.95 -8.94
C THR A 19 -9.97 -10.89 -7.47
N ILE A 20 -10.53 -9.96 -6.67
CA ILE A 20 -10.21 -9.87 -5.25
C ILE A 20 -10.74 -11.10 -4.49
N SER A 21 -11.96 -11.55 -4.80
CA SER A 21 -12.51 -12.78 -4.21
C SER A 21 -11.63 -14.00 -4.51
N ALA A 22 -11.05 -14.07 -5.72
CA ALA A 22 -10.15 -15.15 -6.09
C ALA A 22 -8.83 -15.13 -5.30
N ILE A 23 -8.34 -13.96 -4.87
CA ILE A 23 -7.20 -13.84 -3.97
C ILE A 23 -7.56 -14.45 -2.61
N TYR A 24 -8.64 -13.96 -1.96
CA TYR A 24 -9.01 -14.43 -0.61
C TYR A 24 -9.44 -15.90 -0.58
N ARG A 25 -10.02 -16.40 -1.67
CA ARG A 25 -10.52 -17.78 -1.80
C ARG A 25 -9.58 -18.68 -2.59
N LEU A 26 -8.29 -18.36 -2.66
CA LEU A 26 -7.29 -19.19 -3.34
C LEU A 26 -7.32 -20.63 -2.77
N ARG A 27 -7.35 -21.65 -3.66
CA ARG A 27 -7.49 -23.08 -3.27
C ARG A 27 -6.33 -23.96 -3.72
N ALA A 28 -5.49 -23.50 -4.64
CA ALA A 28 -4.45 -24.35 -5.19
C ALA A 28 -3.13 -24.29 -4.44
N VAL A 29 -2.44 -25.43 -4.49
CA VAL A 29 -0.99 -25.55 -4.27
C VAL A 29 -0.25 -25.61 -5.62
N ASP A 30 -0.95 -25.78 -6.73
CA ASP A 30 -0.35 -25.87 -8.07
C ASP A 30 -0.15 -24.51 -8.76
N ASP A 31 0.88 -24.45 -9.60
CA ASP A 31 1.26 -23.25 -10.36
C ASP A 31 0.18 -22.76 -11.33
N LYS A 32 -0.75 -23.63 -11.76
CA LYS A 32 -1.71 -23.29 -12.82
C LYS A 32 -2.75 -22.29 -12.32
N GLU A 33 -3.31 -22.51 -11.14
CA GLU A 33 -4.27 -21.57 -10.55
C GLU A 33 -3.58 -20.27 -10.09
N ILE A 34 -2.40 -20.35 -9.49
CA ILE A 34 -1.61 -19.16 -9.10
C ILE A 34 -1.35 -18.28 -10.34
N ASN A 35 -0.94 -18.89 -11.45
CA ASN A 35 -0.73 -18.18 -12.71
C ASN A 35 -2.03 -17.62 -13.30
N LYS A 36 -3.17 -18.28 -13.09
CA LYS A 36 -4.49 -17.77 -13.49
C LYS A 36 -4.85 -16.50 -12.71
N ILE A 37 -4.78 -16.54 -11.38
CA ILE A 37 -5.06 -15.39 -10.50
C ILE A 37 -4.10 -14.24 -10.84
N TYR A 38 -2.80 -14.53 -10.98
CA TYR A 38 -1.82 -13.53 -11.40
C TYR A 38 -2.18 -12.86 -12.74
N LYS A 39 -2.64 -13.66 -13.73
CA LYS A 39 -3.08 -13.13 -15.02
C LYS A 39 -4.29 -12.22 -14.88
N GLU A 40 -5.28 -12.61 -14.08
CA GLU A 40 -6.47 -11.81 -13.80
C GLU A 40 -6.11 -10.49 -13.10
N ILE A 41 -5.29 -10.51 -12.04
CA ILE A 41 -4.76 -9.30 -11.39
C ILE A 41 -4.08 -8.39 -12.41
N LYS A 42 -3.19 -8.95 -13.24
CA LYS A 42 -2.47 -8.18 -14.26
C LYS A 42 -3.43 -7.52 -15.25
N THR A 43 -4.42 -8.25 -15.77
CA THR A 43 -5.29 -7.75 -16.84
C THR A 43 -6.43 -6.88 -16.34
N LYS A 44 -7.07 -7.27 -15.24
CA LYS A 44 -8.32 -6.67 -14.73
C LYS A 44 -8.09 -5.58 -13.69
N ILE A 45 -6.95 -5.57 -13.00
CA ILE A 45 -6.67 -4.61 -11.91
C ILE A 45 -5.49 -3.70 -12.24
N ILE A 46 -4.32 -4.25 -12.59
CA ILE A 46 -3.10 -3.47 -12.81
C ILE A 46 -3.21 -2.65 -14.10
N LYS A 47 -3.55 -3.30 -15.23
CA LYS A 47 -3.67 -2.60 -16.53
C LYS A 47 -4.78 -1.56 -16.55
N THR A 48 -5.88 -1.79 -15.83
CA THR A 48 -7.03 -0.89 -15.73
C THR A 48 -6.84 0.18 -14.67
N LYS A 49 -5.71 0.18 -13.93
CA LYS A 49 -5.41 1.11 -12.84
C LYS A 49 -6.51 1.18 -11.77
N LYS A 50 -7.24 0.07 -11.56
CA LYS A 50 -8.32 0.01 -10.56
C LYS A 50 -7.80 0.06 -9.13
N MET A 51 -6.60 -0.48 -8.89
CA MET A 51 -5.99 -0.50 -7.55
C MET A 51 -4.48 -0.31 -7.63
N LYS A 52 -3.90 0.38 -6.64
CA LYS A 52 -2.44 0.50 -6.49
C LYS A 52 -1.81 -0.86 -6.24
N LEU A 53 -0.60 -1.06 -6.82
CA LEU A 53 0.19 -2.28 -6.62
C LEU A 53 0.43 -2.59 -5.13
N CYS A 54 0.72 -1.56 -4.33
CA CYS A 54 0.94 -1.70 -2.89
C CYS A 54 -0.27 -2.31 -2.17
N ASN A 55 -1.48 -1.92 -2.56
CA ASN A 55 -2.72 -2.44 -1.97
C ASN A 55 -2.96 -3.89 -2.38
N ILE A 56 -2.66 -4.27 -3.63
CA ILE A 56 -2.73 -5.67 -4.09
C ILE A 56 -1.82 -6.56 -3.25
N LEU A 57 -0.59 -6.10 -3.01
CA LEU A 57 0.39 -6.84 -2.21
C LEU A 57 -0.04 -6.96 -0.74
N GLU A 58 -0.64 -5.91 -0.17
CA GLU A 58 -1.18 -5.96 1.19
C GLU A 58 -2.39 -6.90 1.30
N ASP A 59 -3.29 -6.91 0.30
CA ASP A 59 -4.41 -7.87 0.23
C ASP A 59 -3.92 -9.32 0.21
N ILE A 60 -2.88 -9.63 -0.58
CA ILE A 60 -2.27 -10.96 -0.61
C ILE A 60 -1.73 -11.35 0.78
N LYS A 61 -1.09 -10.40 1.48
CA LYS A 61 -0.58 -10.63 2.84
C LYS A 61 -1.72 -10.88 3.82
N ILE A 62 -2.76 -10.07 3.80
CA ILE A 62 -3.93 -10.21 4.68
C ILE A 62 -4.61 -11.55 4.40
N ALA A 63 -4.93 -11.86 3.13
CA ALA A 63 -5.55 -13.11 2.72
C ALA A 63 -4.74 -14.34 3.19
N SER A 64 -3.40 -14.27 3.19
CA SER A 64 -2.55 -15.36 3.67
C SER A 64 -2.73 -15.71 5.15
N VAL A 65 -3.27 -14.81 5.98
CA VAL A 65 -3.57 -15.05 7.41
C VAL A 65 -4.96 -15.66 7.60
N TYR A 66 -5.92 -15.30 6.75
CA TYR A 66 -7.32 -15.75 6.83
C TYR A 66 -7.59 -17.01 5.98
N ASN A 67 -6.62 -17.42 5.16
CA ASN A 67 -6.64 -18.65 4.37
C ASN A 67 -5.23 -19.28 4.34
N ASN A 68 -4.61 -19.37 5.52
CA ASN A 68 -3.22 -19.77 5.69
C ASN A 68 -2.86 -21.19 5.23
N ARG A 69 -3.82 -22.08 4.92
CA ARG A 69 -3.55 -23.38 4.29
C ARG A 69 -2.70 -23.22 3.02
N HIS A 70 -2.93 -22.14 2.27
CA HIS A 70 -2.26 -21.86 1.01
C HIS A 70 -1.16 -20.79 1.12
N PHE A 71 -0.56 -20.62 2.30
CA PHE A 71 0.46 -19.58 2.55
C PHE A 71 1.60 -19.56 1.51
N ARG A 72 2.10 -20.74 1.10
CA ARG A 72 3.11 -20.88 0.03
C ARG A 72 2.65 -20.31 -1.30
N SER A 73 1.39 -20.54 -1.66
CA SER A 73 0.79 -20.00 -2.88
C SER A 73 0.68 -18.48 -2.84
N TYR A 74 0.37 -17.89 -1.67
CA TYR A 74 0.37 -16.44 -1.49
C TYR A 74 1.77 -15.83 -1.59
N LEU A 75 2.81 -16.48 -1.05
CA LEU A 75 4.20 -16.05 -1.24
C LEU A 75 4.59 -16.01 -2.73
N GLU A 76 4.26 -17.06 -3.47
CA GLU A 76 4.55 -17.12 -4.92
C GLU A 76 3.76 -16.07 -5.71
N LEU A 77 2.47 -15.86 -5.39
CA LEU A 77 1.66 -14.81 -6.01
C LEU A 77 2.22 -13.42 -5.72
N PHE A 78 2.61 -13.15 -4.47
CA PHE A 78 3.26 -11.90 -4.05
C PHE A 78 4.53 -11.66 -4.87
N ARG A 79 5.44 -12.64 -4.92
CA ARG A 79 6.72 -12.56 -5.65
C ARG A 79 6.52 -12.26 -7.13
N LYS A 80 5.61 -12.98 -7.81
CA LYS A 80 5.28 -12.74 -9.23
C LYS A 80 4.88 -11.29 -9.54
N ILE A 81 4.29 -10.59 -8.57
CA ILE A 81 3.90 -9.19 -8.69
C ILE A 81 5.07 -8.29 -8.27
N TYR A 82 5.63 -8.49 -7.09
CA TYR A 82 6.68 -7.63 -6.54
C TYR A 82 7.96 -7.65 -7.39
N ASP A 83 8.48 -8.84 -7.73
CA ASP A 83 9.71 -9.01 -8.54
C ASP A 83 9.56 -8.44 -9.95
N LYS A 84 8.32 -8.27 -10.41
CA LYS A 84 8.06 -7.73 -11.75
C LYS A 84 7.93 -6.21 -11.76
N TYR A 85 7.22 -5.67 -10.78
CA TYR A 85 6.80 -4.26 -10.82
C TYR A 85 7.57 -3.37 -9.84
N HIS A 86 8.23 -3.94 -8.83
CA HIS A 86 8.99 -3.22 -7.80
C HIS A 86 8.30 -1.92 -7.33
N PRO A 87 7.09 -2.02 -6.75
CA PRO A 87 6.26 -0.85 -6.50
C PRO A 87 6.94 0.14 -5.56
N LYS A 88 7.14 1.37 -6.05
CA LYS A 88 7.70 2.47 -5.26
C LYS A 88 6.82 2.74 -4.03
N GLY A 89 7.44 2.96 -2.87
CA GLY A 89 6.74 3.30 -1.63
C GLY A 89 6.03 2.13 -0.94
N PHE A 90 6.17 0.90 -1.43
CA PHE A 90 5.73 -0.27 -0.65
C PHE A 90 6.62 -0.40 0.59
N SER A 91 6.01 -0.32 1.77
CA SER A 91 6.70 -0.43 3.05
C SER A 91 6.32 -1.75 3.71
N PHE A 92 7.34 -2.56 4.00
CA PHE A 92 7.17 -3.77 4.79
C PHE A 92 6.94 -3.42 6.26
N LYS A 93 5.93 -4.02 6.89
CA LYS A 93 5.46 -3.67 8.24
C LYS A 93 5.95 -4.65 9.32
N SER A 94 7.00 -5.42 9.01
CA SER A 94 7.55 -6.46 9.88
C SER A 94 6.47 -7.45 10.39
N SER A 95 5.71 -8.00 9.45
CA SER A 95 4.79 -9.12 9.67
C SER A 95 5.53 -10.47 9.54
N LEU A 96 4.88 -11.58 9.95
CA LEU A 96 5.43 -12.93 9.71
C LEU A 96 5.67 -13.18 8.21
N PHE A 97 4.77 -12.68 7.35
CA PHE A 97 4.92 -12.76 5.90
C PHE A 97 6.21 -12.10 5.42
N ASP A 98 6.48 -10.88 5.91
CA ASP A 98 7.70 -10.13 5.56
C ASP A 98 8.96 -10.85 6.06
N TYR A 99 8.90 -11.47 7.25
CA TYR A 99 10.01 -12.27 7.78
C TYR A 99 10.30 -13.52 6.96
N VAL A 100 9.27 -14.23 6.47
CA VAL A 100 9.49 -15.39 5.59
C VAL A 100 10.10 -14.95 4.26
N LEU A 101 9.64 -13.81 3.70
CA LEU A 101 10.24 -13.22 2.50
C LEU A 101 11.73 -12.89 2.70
N HIS A 102 12.10 -12.34 3.87
CA HIS A 102 13.49 -12.10 4.25
C HIS A 102 14.31 -13.39 4.24
N LYS A 103 13.83 -14.37 5.00
CA LYS A 103 14.61 -15.55 5.37
C LYS A 103 14.84 -16.49 4.20
N GLU A 104 13.89 -16.56 3.26
CA GLU A 104 13.92 -17.54 2.17
C GLU A 104 14.25 -16.94 0.80
N TYR A 105 14.09 -15.64 0.61
CA TYR A 105 14.24 -15.00 -0.70
C TYR A 105 15.16 -13.76 -0.69
N ASP A 106 15.88 -13.51 0.41
CA ASP A 106 16.89 -12.45 0.55
C ASP A 106 16.36 -11.02 0.26
N TYR A 107 15.07 -10.78 0.49
CA TYR A 107 14.51 -9.43 0.38
C TYR A 107 15.11 -8.53 1.46
N ILE A 108 15.70 -7.39 1.08
CA ILE A 108 16.32 -6.45 2.03
C ILE A 108 15.26 -5.48 2.58
N PHE A 109 15.15 -5.39 3.90
CA PHE A 109 14.22 -4.48 4.58
C PHE A 109 14.94 -3.27 5.17
N PRO A 110 14.37 -2.06 5.06
CA PRO A 110 14.93 -0.87 5.71
C PRO A 110 14.96 -0.96 7.25
N VAL A 111 14.08 -1.79 7.80
CA VAL A 111 13.97 -2.08 9.23
C VAL A 111 14.10 -3.59 9.38
N ASP A 112 15.05 -4.03 10.22
CA ASP A 112 15.27 -5.44 10.57
C ASP A 112 13.92 -6.12 10.86
N PRO A 113 13.56 -7.24 10.19
CA PRO A 113 12.31 -7.95 10.44
C PRO A 113 12.21 -8.33 11.92
N LYS A 114 11.50 -7.51 12.72
CA LYS A 114 11.33 -7.58 14.19
C LYS A 114 12.27 -8.59 14.87
N ASN A 115 13.22 -8.11 15.69
CA ASN A 115 14.02 -8.93 16.62
C ASN A 115 13.21 -10.07 17.28
N TYR A 116 11.92 -9.84 17.54
CA TYR A 116 10.97 -10.86 17.96
C TYR A 116 11.00 -12.14 17.09
N PHE A 117 10.82 -12.07 15.77
CA PHE A 117 10.76 -13.27 14.91
C PHE A 117 12.10 -14.00 14.82
N VAL A 118 13.20 -13.23 14.79
CA VAL A 118 14.57 -13.76 14.82
C VAL A 118 14.84 -14.46 16.16
N SER A 119 14.52 -13.81 17.28
CA SER A 119 14.74 -14.33 18.64
C SER A 119 13.92 -15.59 18.95
N GLN A 120 12.74 -15.71 18.34
CA GLN A 120 11.85 -16.87 18.49
C GLN A 120 12.11 -17.95 17.42
N ASN A 121 13.07 -17.73 16.51
CA ASN A 121 13.42 -18.62 15.41
C ASN A 121 12.19 -19.18 14.67
N TYR A 122 11.24 -18.31 14.29
CA TYR A 122 10.01 -18.73 13.64
C TYR A 122 10.27 -19.57 12.38
N THR A 123 9.45 -20.61 12.20
CA THR A 123 9.50 -21.55 11.06
C THR A 123 8.10 -21.77 10.48
N ILE A 124 8.04 -22.15 9.21
CA ILE A 124 6.82 -22.60 8.53
C ILE A 124 6.51 -24.08 8.79
N ASP A 125 7.11 -24.65 9.85
CA ASP A 125 7.02 -26.08 10.16
C ASP A 125 5.58 -26.57 10.37
N VAL A 126 4.68 -25.69 10.84
CA VAL A 126 3.25 -25.98 10.98
C VAL A 126 2.61 -26.41 9.66
N HIS A 127 3.16 -25.94 8.52
CA HIS A 127 2.72 -26.30 7.17
C HIS A 127 3.59 -27.39 6.53
N GLU A 128 4.88 -27.47 6.89
CA GLU A 128 5.84 -28.32 6.18
C GLU A 128 6.13 -29.66 6.86
N LYS A 129 6.26 -29.69 8.20
CA LYS A 129 6.60 -30.91 8.93
C LYS A 129 5.38 -31.79 9.16
N ASP A 130 5.63 -33.09 9.34
CA ASP A 130 4.61 -34.04 9.78
C ASP A 130 4.22 -33.75 11.24
N THR A 131 3.22 -32.89 11.41
CA THR A 131 2.70 -32.44 12.71
C THR A 131 1.20 -32.69 12.77
N ILE A 132 0.65 -32.81 13.98
CA ILE A 132 -0.80 -32.91 14.17
C ILE A 132 -1.54 -31.70 13.58
N TYR A 133 -0.93 -30.52 13.60
CA TYR A 133 -1.49 -29.31 13.01
C TYR A 133 -1.58 -29.38 11.49
N LYS A 134 -0.57 -29.97 10.83
CA LYS A 134 -0.62 -30.24 9.38
C LYS A 134 -1.66 -31.30 9.04
N ALA A 135 -1.80 -32.34 9.88
CA ALA A 135 -2.85 -33.34 9.73
C ALA A 135 -4.24 -32.68 9.82
N ILE A 136 -4.47 -31.81 10.80
CA ILE A 136 -5.71 -31.02 10.88
C ILE A 136 -5.86 -30.13 9.65
N MET A 137 -4.85 -29.35 9.26
CA MET A 137 -4.90 -28.42 8.13
C MET A 137 -5.36 -29.10 6.84
N ASN A 138 -4.95 -30.35 6.60
CA ASN A 138 -5.31 -31.13 5.43
C ASN A 138 -6.53 -32.06 5.63
N ASP A 139 -7.13 -32.02 6.82
CA ASP A 139 -8.17 -32.96 7.29
C ASP A 139 -7.77 -34.45 7.08
N ASP A 140 -6.48 -34.76 7.26
CA ASP A 140 -5.93 -36.10 7.14
C ASP A 140 -6.22 -36.91 8.40
N ILE A 141 -7.37 -37.58 8.37
CA ILE A 141 -7.86 -38.42 9.47
C ILE A 141 -6.87 -39.49 9.90
N ASN A 142 -6.11 -40.09 8.96
CA ASN A 142 -5.22 -41.20 9.26
C ASN A 142 -3.99 -40.72 10.03
N SER A 143 -3.37 -39.64 9.57
CA SER A 143 -2.25 -39.02 10.27
C SER A 143 -2.70 -38.47 11.61
N PHE A 144 -3.88 -37.84 11.68
CA PHE A 144 -4.44 -37.32 12.91
C PHE A 144 -4.63 -38.43 13.97
N ILE A 145 -5.27 -39.56 13.62
CA ILE A 145 -5.45 -40.70 14.52
C ILE A 145 -4.10 -41.17 15.07
N LYS A 146 -3.10 -41.35 14.19
CA LYS A 146 -1.74 -41.75 14.60
C LYS A 146 -1.11 -40.80 15.61
N PHE A 147 -1.39 -39.50 15.57
CA PHE A 147 -0.93 -38.55 16.60
C PHE A 147 -1.70 -38.72 17.91
N THR A 148 -3.03 -38.87 17.84
CA THR A 148 -3.88 -39.00 19.03
C THR A 148 -3.70 -40.31 19.80
N GLU A 149 -3.09 -41.32 19.19
CA GLU A 149 -2.83 -42.63 19.79
C GLU A 149 -1.41 -42.75 20.37
N ARG A 150 -0.57 -41.71 20.26
CA ARG A 150 0.77 -41.72 20.85
C ARG A 150 0.68 -41.61 22.37
N ASP A 151 1.57 -42.33 23.05
CA ASP A 151 1.78 -42.16 24.49
C ASP A 151 2.14 -40.71 24.80
N GLY A 152 1.42 -40.10 25.74
CA GLY A 152 1.62 -38.71 26.14
C GLY A 152 0.92 -37.66 25.26
N PHE A 153 0.01 -38.07 24.36
CA PHE A 153 -0.84 -37.12 23.65
C PHE A 153 -1.70 -36.30 24.62
N ASP A 154 -1.59 -34.97 24.54
CA ASP A 154 -2.45 -34.03 25.25
C ASP A 154 -3.47 -33.41 24.29
N VAL A 155 -4.76 -33.69 24.54
CA VAL A 155 -5.85 -33.11 23.75
C VAL A 155 -6.01 -31.61 23.98
N ASN A 156 -5.58 -31.11 25.14
CA ASN A 156 -5.66 -29.70 25.50
C ASN A 156 -4.42 -28.91 25.07
N GLN A 157 -3.49 -29.55 24.33
CA GLN A 157 -2.34 -28.84 23.78
C GLN A 157 -2.80 -27.67 22.92
N THR A 158 -2.08 -26.57 23.05
CA THR A 158 -2.39 -25.34 22.32
C THR A 158 -1.26 -24.95 21.37
N LEU A 159 -1.60 -24.19 20.33
CA LEU A 159 -0.65 -23.65 19.38
C LEU A 159 -0.62 -22.13 19.46
N LYS A 160 0.52 -21.57 19.87
CA LYS A 160 0.82 -20.15 19.67
C LYS A 160 1.40 -19.95 18.27
N SER A 161 0.69 -19.24 17.40
CA SER A 161 1.12 -19.08 16.00
C SER A 161 0.68 -17.75 15.39
N TYR A 162 1.62 -17.09 14.71
CA TYR A 162 1.40 -15.85 13.97
C TYR A 162 0.83 -16.05 12.56
N PHE A 163 0.60 -17.30 12.16
CA PHE A 163 -0.08 -17.63 10.90
C PHE A 163 -1.60 -17.47 10.99
N TYR A 164 -2.16 -17.36 12.19
CA TYR A 164 -3.60 -17.30 12.42
C TYR A 164 -4.01 -15.92 12.96
N PRO A 165 -5.30 -15.55 12.83
CA PRO A 165 -5.83 -14.36 13.48
C PRO A 165 -5.64 -14.39 15.01
N ASP A 166 -5.43 -13.22 15.61
CA ASP A 166 -5.21 -13.01 17.05
C ASP A 166 -4.03 -13.81 17.65
N PRO A 167 -2.78 -13.55 17.21
CA PRO A 167 -1.61 -14.36 17.56
C PRO A 167 -1.20 -14.32 19.04
N GLU A 168 -1.77 -13.39 19.81
CA GLU A 168 -1.56 -13.31 21.26
C GLU A 168 -2.32 -14.39 22.04
N LYS A 169 -3.28 -15.07 21.41
CA LYS A 169 -4.08 -16.13 22.03
C LYS A 169 -3.75 -17.48 21.41
N ASP A 170 -3.35 -18.43 22.24
CA ASP A 170 -3.11 -19.78 21.80
C ASP A 170 -4.38 -20.43 21.23
N LEU A 171 -4.20 -21.38 20.32
CA LEU A 171 -5.26 -22.07 19.60
C LEU A 171 -5.41 -23.51 20.09
N SER A 172 -6.63 -23.94 20.41
CA SER A 172 -6.89 -25.35 20.66
C SER A 172 -6.90 -26.16 19.36
N LEU A 173 -6.69 -27.48 19.44
CA LEU A 173 -6.82 -28.37 18.28
C LEU A 173 -8.20 -28.25 17.60
N LEU A 174 -9.26 -28.05 18.39
CA LEU A 174 -10.62 -27.92 17.87
C LEU A 174 -10.83 -26.59 17.14
N GLU A 175 -10.26 -25.49 17.65
CA GLU A 175 -10.29 -24.18 16.98
C GLU A 175 -9.56 -24.23 15.63
N ILE A 176 -8.43 -24.93 15.56
CA ILE A 176 -7.69 -25.14 14.32
C ILE A 176 -8.52 -25.96 13.32
N CYS A 177 -9.26 -26.98 13.79
CA CYS A 177 -10.18 -27.72 12.92
C CYS A 177 -11.28 -26.82 12.35
N CYS A 178 -11.83 -25.91 13.16
CA CYS A 178 -12.87 -24.98 12.73
C CYS A 178 -12.34 -23.97 11.70
N TYR A 179 -11.15 -23.43 11.93
CA TYR A 179 -10.48 -22.51 11.01
C TYR A 179 -10.23 -23.13 9.64
N HIS A 180 -9.80 -24.40 9.59
CA HIS A 180 -9.49 -25.09 8.33
C HIS A 180 -10.69 -25.81 7.70
N GLY A 181 -11.83 -25.88 8.39
CA GLY A 181 -12.99 -26.65 7.93
C GLY A 181 -12.79 -28.17 7.98
N SER A 182 -11.91 -28.64 8.87
CA SER A 182 -11.43 -30.03 8.96
C SER A 182 -12.40 -30.92 9.74
N VAL A 183 -13.48 -31.31 9.06
CA VAL A 183 -14.63 -31.97 9.67
C VAL A 183 -14.31 -33.35 10.24
N ASN A 184 -13.40 -34.10 9.62
CA ASN A 184 -13.06 -35.44 10.10
C ASN A 184 -12.27 -35.37 11.42
N CYS A 185 -11.26 -34.50 11.48
CA CYS A 185 -10.49 -34.28 12.71
C CYS A 185 -11.38 -33.70 13.82
N PHE A 186 -12.25 -32.74 13.47
CA PHE A 186 -13.23 -32.15 14.39
C PHE A 186 -14.15 -33.21 15.02
N LYS A 187 -14.72 -34.12 14.22
CA LYS A 187 -15.60 -35.20 14.69
C LYS A 187 -14.89 -36.13 15.67
N ILE A 188 -13.59 -36.40 15.47
CA ILE A 188 -12.81 -37.22 16.42
C ILE A 188 -12.64 -36.48 17.75
N LEU A 189 -12.23 -35.21 17.73
CA LEU A 189 -12.07 -34.41 18.95
C LEU A 189 -13.37 -34.31 19.76
N ARG A 190 -14.49 -34.11 19.08
CA ARG A 190 -15.82 -34.07 19.72
C ARG A 190 -16.25 -35.43 20.28
N SER A 191 -16.14 -36.50 19.50
CA SER A 191 -16.69 -37.80 19.89
C SER A 191 -15.81 -38.61 20.84
N LYS A 192 -14.48 -38.58 20.67
CA LYS A 192 -13.53 -39.37 21.47
C LYS A 192 -13.06 -38.63 22.72
N PHE A 193 -12.91 -37.31 22.64
CA PHE A 193 -12.29 -36.51 23.70
C PHE A 193 -13.23 -35.48 24.33
N ASN A 194 -14.47 -35.36 23.86
CA ASN A 194 -15.44 -34.37 24.34
C ASN A 194 -14.90 -32.92 24.33
N SER A 195 -13.99 -32.58 23.42
CA SER A 195 -13.37 -31.25 23.36
C SER A 195 -14.42 -30.15 23.28
N GLU A 196 -14.37 -29.16 24.17
CA GLU A 196 -15.37 -28.10 24.28
C GLU A 196 -15.38 -27.17 23.05
N ILE A 197 -16.57 -26.83 22.56
CA ILE A 197 -16.73 -25.84 21.49
C ILE A 197 -16.69 -24.45 22.11
N SER A 198 -15.60 -23.73 21.87
CA SER A 198 -15.44 -22.34 22.30
C SER A 198 -16.15 -21.37 21.34
N GLN A 199 -16.32 -20.11 21.75
CA GLN A 199 -16.80 -19.06 20.85
C GLN A 199 -15.87 -18.87 19.64
N ARG A 200 -14.55 -19.04 19.81
CA ARG A 200 -13.57 -18.98 18.70
C ARG A 200 -13.74 -20.12 17.71
N CYS A 201 -14.14 -21.32 18.15
CA CYS A 201 -14.51 -22.40 17.23
C CYS A 201 -15.62 -21.92 16.29
N PHE A 202 -16.65 -21.28 16.84
CA PHE A 202 -17.77 -20.81 16.03
C PHE A 202 -17.36 -19.66 15.11
N GLN A 203 -16.63 -18.66 15.61
CA GLN A 203 -16.09 -17.58 14.79
C GLN A 203 -15.26 -18.14 13.62
N PHE A 204 -14.27 -19.01 13.89
CA PHE A 204 -13.40 -19.58 12.86
C PHE A 204 -14.12 -20.48 11.86
N SER A 205 -15.26 -21.07 12.23
CA SER A 205 -16.05 -21.87 11.30
C SER A 205 -16.51 -21.08 10.06
N PHE A 206 -16.59 -19.74 10.13
CA PHE A 206 -16.87 -18.87 8.98
C PHE A 206 -15.69 -18.74 7.99
N LEU A 207 -14.46 -18.96 8.45
CA LEU A 207 -13.28 -19.05 7.57
C LEU A 207 -13.17 -20.45 6.96
N GLY A 208 -13.35 -21.49 7.78
CA GLY A 208 -13.30 -22.89 7.32
C GLY A 208 -14.45 -23.27 6.39
N GLY A 209 -15.61 -22.63 6.57
CA GLY A 209 -16.76 -22.73 5.69
C GLY A 209 -17.39 -24.12 5.59
N ASN A 210 -17.12 -25.01 6.56
CA ASN A 210 -17.66 -26.37 6.57
C ASN A 210 -19.04 -26.39 7.26
N PRO A 211 -20.14 -26.72 6.55
CA PRO A 211 -21.48 -26.65 7.11
C PRO A 211 -21.71 -27.55 8.33
N ASP A 212 -21.09 -28.73 8.39
CA ASP A 212 -21.22 -29.65 9.52
C ASP A 212 -20.64 -29.04 10.80
N ILE A 213 -19.46 -28.41 10.69
CA ILE A 213 -18.80 -27.74 11.82
C ILE A 213 -19.64 -26.54 12.27
N MET A 214 -20.10 -25.71 11.33
CA MET A 214 -20.91 -24.52 11.64
C MET A 214 -22.20 -24.91 12.36
N ASN A 215 -22.93 -25.90 11.84
CA ASN A 215 -24.18 -26.40 12.43
C ASN A 215 -23.95 -27.02 13.81
N GLU A 216 -22.82 -27.69 14.03
CA GLU A 216 -22.48 -28.19 15.35
C GLU A 216 -22.15 -27.05 16.32
N CYS A 217 -21.39 -26.05 15.90
CA CYS A 217 -21.05 -24.90 16.72
C CYS A 217 -22.28 -24.09 17.16
N LEU A 218 -23.24 -23.90 16.25
CA LEU A 218 -24.52 -23.21 16.49
C LEU A 218 -25.36 -23.83 17.61
N LYS A 219 -25.16 -25.10 17.95
CA LYS A 219 -25.86 -25.74 19.07
C LYS A 219 -25.39 -25.25 20.44
N TYR A 220 -24.19 -24.69 20.51
CA TYR A 220 -23.52 -24.34 21.76
C TYR A 220 -23.19 -22.85 21.88
N GLN A 221 -23.02 -22.16 20.74
CA GLN A 221 -22.53 -20.79 20.68
C GLN A 221 -23.48 -19.90 19.87
N ALA A 222 -23.54 -18.61 20.21
CA ALA A 222 -24.34 -17.61 19.52
C ALA A 222 -23.45 -16.74 18.60
N PRO A 223 -23.94 -16.30 17.42
CA PRO A 223 -23.14 -15.45 16.55
C PRO A 223 -22.82 -14.10 17.21
N ASP A 224 -21.62 -13.58 16.94
CA ASP A 224 -21.18 -12.26 17.39
C ASP A 224 -20.57 -11.45 16.23
N GLN A 225 -20.11 -10.24 16.53
CA GLN A 225 -19.50 -9.36 15.54
C GLN A 225 -18.17 -9.87 14.96
N ILE A 226 -17.49 -10.82 15.63
CA ILE A 226 -16.30 -11.47 15.09
C ILE A 226 -16.71 -12.54 14.06
N CYS A 227 -17.85 -13.21 14.24
CA CYS A 227 -18.45 -14.03 13.18
C CYS A 227 -18.70 -13.18 11.92
N MET A 228 -19.26 -11.97 12.07
CA MET A 228 -19.45 -11.05 10.93
C MET A 228 -18.10 -10.66 10.29
N LYS A 229 -17.09 -10.31 11.11
CA LYS A 229 -15.73 -10.03 10.63
C LYS A 229 -15.20 -11.17 9.75
N TYR A 230 -15.31 -12.41 10.21
CA TYR A 230 -14.78 -13.59 9.50
C TYR A 230 -15.65 -14.03 8.32
N ALA A 231 -16.95 -13.76 8.33
CA ALA A 231 -17.81 -13.90 7.14
C ALA A 231 -17.41 -12.93 6.03
N ILE A 232 -17.07 -11.68 6.38
CA ILE A 232 -16.54 -10.69 5.42
C ILE A 232 -15.15 -11.12 4.93
N ALA A 233 -14.26 -11.55 5.81
CA ALA A 233 -12.90 -11.98 5.47
C ALA A 233 -12.85 -13.23 4.58
N SER A 234 -13.84 -14.12 4.67
CA SER A 234 -13.90 -15.33 3.84
C SER A 234 -14.37 -15.08 2.40
N HIS A 235 -14.80 -13.85 2.08
CA HIS A 235 -15.41 -13.50 0.78
C HIS A 235 -16.56 -14.46 0.42
N ASN A 236 -17.33 -14.87 1.43
CA ASN A 236 -18.55 -15.65 1.28
C ASN A 236 -19.76 -14.79 1.67
N ILE A 237 -20.38 -14.16 0.69
CA ILE A 237 -21.48 -13.22 0.94
C ILE A 237 -22.71 -13.88 1.55
N ASP A 238 -22.92 -15.18 1.30
CA ASP A 238 -24.02 -15.94 1.89
C ASP A 238 -23.90 -16.01 3.41
N PHE A 239 -22.66 -16.04 3.94
CA PHE A 239 -22.44 -15.96 5.39
C PHE A 239 -22.77 -14.59 5.96
N VAL A 240 -22.45 -13.52 5.22
CA VAL A 240 -22.80 -12.15 5.62
C VAL A 240 -24.32 -12.00 5.68
N CYS A 241 -25.04 -12.39 4.62
CA CYS A 241 -26.50 -12.37 4.59
C CYS A 241 -27.11 -13.24 5.68
N PHE A 242 -26.60 -14.47 5.88
CA PHE A 242 -27.08 -15.37 6.93
C PHE A 242 -27.00 -14.71 8.33
N LEU A 243 -25.87 -14.07 8.65
CA LEU A 243 -25.67 -13.41 9.94
C LEU A 243 -26.55 -12.17 10.10
N MET A 244 -26.76 -11.41 9.04
CA MET A 244 -27.67 -10.26 9.06
C MET A 244 -29.12 -10.69 9.23
N ASP A 245 -29.60 -11.56 8.33
CA ASP A 245 -31.03 -11.87 8.21
C ASP A 245 -31.55 -12.73 9.38
N ASN A 246 -30.69 -13.56 9.99
CA ASN A 246 -31.11 -14.50 11.04
C ASN A 246 -30.71 -14.07 12.45
N TYR A 247 -29.79 -13.11 12.60
CA TYR A 247 -29.24 -12.72 13.90
C TYR A 247 -29.09 -11.20 14.08
N ASP A 248 -29.61 -10.40 13.15
CA ASP A 248 -29.60 -8.93 13.20
C ASP A 248 -28.20 -8.32 13.43
N LEU A 249 -27.14 -9.02 12.99
CA LEU A 249 -25.78 -8.49 13.08
C LEU A 249 -25.55 -7.43 12.02
N TYR A 250 -25.06 -6.26 12.41
CA TYR A 250 -24.71 -5.19 11.48
C TYR A 250 -23.35 -5.45 10.80
N ILE A 251 -23.16 -4.88 9.60
CA ILE A 251 -21.87 -4.85 8.91
C ILE A 251 -21.04 -3.66 9.44
N ASP A 252 -19.88 -3.95 10.02
CA ASP A 252 -18.87 -2.92 10.27
C ASP A 252 -18.09 -2.64 8.99
N ILE A 253 -18.29 -1.45 8.42
CA ILE A 253 -17.67 -1.07 7.14
C ILE A 253 -16.13 -1.09 7.19
N ARG A 254 -15.53 -0.96 8.37
CA ARG A 254 -14.08 -1.06 8.54
C ARG A 254 -13.56 -2.45 8.19
N TYR A 255 -14.33 -3.50 8.48
CA TYR A 255 -13.98 -4.86 8.06
C TYR A 255 -14.09 -5.04 6.55
N CYS A 256 -15.06 -4.40 5.90
CA CYS A 256 -15.16 -4.43 4.44
C CYS A 256 -13.93 -3.81 3.78
N SER A 257 -13.46 -2.67 4.29
CA SER A 257 -12.20 -2.05 3.84
C SER A 257 -10.97 -2.89 4.19
N GLU A 258 -10.88 -3.46 5.40
CA GLU A 258 -9.77 -4.31 5.85
C GLU A 258 -9.58 -5.52 4.93
N PHE A 259 -10.68 -6.16 4.52
CA PHE A 259 -10.65 -7.37 3.68
C PHE A 259 -10.92 -7.12 2.20
N ASN A 260 -10.98 -5.85 1.80
CA ASN A 260 -11.29 -5.45 0.44
C ASN A 260 -12.55 -6.15 -0.14
N ASN A 261 -13.59 -6.31 0.68
CA ASN A 261 -14.82 -7.01 0.32
C ASN A 261 -15.88 -6.02 -0.19
N PHE A 262 -15.81 -5.72 -1.48
CA PHE A 262 -16.72 -4.76 -2.14
C PHE A 262 -18.19 -5.19 -2.09
N GLN A 263 -18.49 -6.50 -2.14
CA GLN A 263 -19.87 -6.97 -2.06
C GLN A 263 -20.49 -6.66 -0.69
N ALA A 264 -19.74 -6.85 0.40
CA ALA A 264 -20.21 -6.50 1.74
C ALA A 264 -20.48 -4.99 1.88
N ILE A 265 -19.72 -4.12 1.19
CA ILE A 265 -20.01 -2.68 1.14
C ILE A 265 -21.35 -2.40 0.46
N LEU A 266 -21.64 -3.07 -0.66
CA LEU A 266 -22.91 -2.88 -1.35
C LEU A 266 -24.09 -3.31 -0.49
N ILE A 267 -23.97 -4.41 0.25
CA ILE A 267 -24.99 -4.84 1.22
C ILE A 267 -25.14 -3.79 2.32
N TYR A 268 -24.03 -3.32 2.91
CA TYR A 268 -24.06 -2.26 3.91
C TYR A 268 -24.80 -1.01 3.44
N LEU A 269 -24.58 -0.58 2.20
CA LEU A 269 -25.24 0.58 1.60
C LEU A 269 -26.74 0.39 1.35
N ASP A 270 -27.16 -0.84 1.09
CA ASP A 270 -28.58 -1.19 0.91
C ASP A 270 -29.35 -1.11 2.22
N GLN A 271 -28.68 -1.39 3.34
CA GLN A 271 -29.29 -1.41 4.68
C GLN A 271 -29.44 -0.02 5.32
N ILE A 272 -28.60 0.93 4.97
CA ILE A 272 -28.60 2.23 5.64
C ILE A 272 -29.65 3.17 5.05
N ILE A 273 -30.48 3.68 5.95
CA ILE A 273 -31.38 4.80 5.66
C ILE A 273 -30.55 6.09 5.72
N ASP A 274 -30.71 6.95 4.71
CA ASP A 274 -29.97 8.19 4.58
C ASP A 274 -30.08 9.10 5.83
N PRO A 275 -29.04 9.90 6.14
CA PRO A 275 -27.80 10.07 5.37
C PRO A 275 -26.72 9.03 5.68
N LEU A 276 -25.93 8.68 4.66
CA LEU A 276 -24.75 7.82 4.85
C LEU A 276 -23.67 8.51 5.70
N PRO A 277 -22.87 7.75 6.48
CA PRO A 277 -21.71 8.30 7.20
C PRO A 277 -20.64 8.85 6.24
N ASN A 278 -19.99 9.96 6.58
CA ASN A 278 -18.97 10.59 5.72
C ASN A 278 -17.79 9.68 5.34
N ASP A 279 -17.47 8.69 6.18
CA ASP A 279 -16.37 7.74 5.92
C ASP A 279 -16.61 6.90 4.66
N ILE A 280 -17.86 6.78 4.19
CA ILE A 280 -18.20 6.02 2.99
C ILE A 280 -17.49 6.56 1.74
N LEU A 281 -17.30 7.87 1.64
CA LEU A 281 -16.62 8.47 0.48
C LEU A 281 -15.14 8.13 0.47
N LEU A 282 -14.50 8.18 1.65
CA LEU A 282 -13.11 7.79 1.79
C LEU A 282 -12.89 6.32 1.45
N ILE A 283 -13.85 5.48 1.81
CA ILE A 283 -13.86 4.06 1.46
C ILE A 283 -14.07 3.89 -0.05
N ALA A 284 -15.04 4.57 -0.64
CA ALA A 284 -15.30 4.53 -2.08
C ALA A 284 -14.07 4.91 -2.93
N LEU A 285 -13.27 5.87 -2.46
CA LEU A 285 -12.00 6.26 -3.08
C LEU A 285 -10.98 5.11 -3.12
N GLN A 286 -10.96 4.23 -2.11
CA GLN A 286 -10.04 3.07 -2.08
C GLN A 286 -10.27 2.13 -3.26
N TYR A 287 -11.51 2.07 -3.75
CA TYR A 287 -11.93 1.17 -4.82
C TYR A 287 -11.82 1.77 -6.22
N ASN A 288 -11.42 3.05 -6.34
CA ASN A 288 -11.43 3.78 -7.62
C ASN A 288 -12.74 3.55 -8.41
N SER A 289 -13.87 3.76 -7.73
CA SER A 289 -15.21 3.47 -8.25
C SER A 289 -16.03 4.76 -8.32
N PRO A 290 -16.11 5.41 -9.51
CA PRO A 290 -16.90 6.63 -9.69
C PRO A 290 -18.36 6.45 -9.31
N SER A 291 -18.98 5.32 -9.67
CA SER A 291 -20.37 5.05 -9.36
C SER A 291 -20.62 4.88 -7.85
N LEU A 292 -19.66 4.33 -7.10
CA LEU A 292 -19.75 4.23 -5.64
C LEU A 292 -19.55 5.61 -4.99
N CYS A 293 -18.63 6.42 -5.51
CA CYS A 293 -18.45 7.81 -5.06
C CYS A 293 -19.70 8.65 -5.36
N GLU A 294 -20.32 8.49 -6.53
CA GLU A 294 -21.57 9.16 -6.91
C GLU A 294 -22.72 8.78 -5.97
N CYS A 295 -22.84 7.50 -5.65
CA CYS A 295 -23.79 7.02 -4.66
C CYS A 295 -23.53 7.68 -3.29
N ALA A 296 -22.27 7.70 -2.85
CA ALA A 296 -21.90 8.34 -1.59
C ALA A 296 -22.29 9.83 -1.61
N LEU A 297 -21.93 10.57 -2.65
CA LEU A 297 -22.20 12.01 -2.81
C LEU A 297 -23.68 12.36 -2.83
N SER A 298 -24.50 11.55 -3.51
CA SER A 298 -25.94 11.79 -3.61
C SER A 298 -26.72 11.47 -2.32
N ARG A 299 -26.17 10.60 -1.46
CA ARG A 299 -26.86 10.07 -0.27
C ARG A 299 -26.31 10.55 1.08
N ALA A 300 -25.11 11.13 1.12
CA ALA A 300 -24.61 11.71 2.36
C ALA A 300 -25.01 13.18 2.50
N SER A 301 -25.29 13.58 3.74
CA SER A 301 -25.45 14.98 4.13
C SER A 301 -24.08 15.63 4.26
N TYR A 302 -23.34 15.79 3.15
CA TYR A 302 -22.02 16.41 3.21
C TYR A 302 -22.15 17.88 3.61
N PRO A 303 -21.47 18.33 4.68
CA PRO A 303 -21.23 19.76 4.85
C PRO A 303 -20.31 20.18 3.71
N LYS A 304 -20.88 20.84 2.68
CA LYS A 304 -20.21 21.53 1.55
C LYS A 304 -18.69 21.59 1.69
N TRP A 305 -17.93 20.56 1.33
CA TRP A 305 -16.47 20.47 1.18
C TRP A 305 -15.52 21.24 2.16
N GLN A 306 -16.01 21.84 3.25
CA GLN A 306 -15.34 22.99 3.90
C GLN A 306 -15.20 22.87 5.41
N GLU A 307 -15.76 21.86 6.07
CA GLU A 307 -15.87 21.89 7.53
C GLU A 307 -15.38 20.64 8.26
N GLN A 308 -14.18 20.15 7.89
CA GLN A 308 -13.33 19.47 8.85
C GLN A 308 -11.91 20.00 8.71
N ARG A 309 -11.30 20.39 9.82
CA ARG A 309 -9.97 20.99 9.92
C ARG A 309 -8.94 20.22 9.07
N ARG A 310 -8.64 20.75 7.87
CA ARG A 310 -7.48 20.48 7.01
C ARG A 310 -6.92 19.04 7.04
N MET A 311 -7.68 18.07 6.55
CA MET A 311 -7.14 16.78 6.05
C MET A 311 -7.17 16.79 4.50
N LYS A 312 -6.50 15.83 3.83
CA LYS A 312 -6.61 15.63 2.38
C LYS A 312 -8.09 15.52 1.97
N THR A 313 -8.50 16.23 0.93
CA THR A 313 -9.87 16.17 0.37
C THR A 313 -9.99 14.96 -0.57
N PRO A 314 -11.21 14.53 -0.93
CA PRO A 314 -11.39 13.52 -1.97
C PRO A 314 -10.70 13.87 -3.30
N LEU A 315 -10.65 15.15 -3.66
CA LEU A 315 -9.92 15.64 -4.82
C LEU A 315 -8.40 15.44 -4.67
N HIS A 316 -7.83 15.72 -3.49
CA HIS A 316 -6.41 15.43 -3.20
C HIS A 316 -6.08 13.95 -3.37
N ILE A 317 -6.92 13.08 -2.80
CA ILE A 317 -6.73 11.62 -2.86
C ILE A 317 -6.86 11.13 -4.31
N ALA A 318 -7.87 11.56 -5.05
CA ALA A 318 -8.04 11.16 -6.45
C ALA A 318 -6.86 11.60 -7.33
N ALA A 319 -6.38 12.84 -7.14
CA ALA A 319 -5.22 13.36 -7.86
C ALA A 319 -3.93 12.61 -7.53
N GLU A 320 -3.67 12.29 -6.26
CA GLU A 320 -2.51 11.49 -5.82
C GLU A 320 -2.50 10.08 -6.41
N ASN A 321 -3.68 9.48 -6.54
CA ASN A 321 -3.82 8.11 -7.01
C ASN A 321 -3.95 7.98 -8.54
N GLY A 322 -4.05 9.09 -9.28
CA GLY A 322 -4.21 9.04 -10.74
C GLY A 322 -5.63 8.69 -11.18
N TYR A 323 -6.63 8.92 -10.33
CA TYR A 323 -8.03 8.57 -10.59
C TYR A 323 -8.74 9.71 -11.32
N LYS A 324 -8.46 9.85 -12.62
CA LYS A 324 -8.97 10.94 -13.45
C LYS A 324 -10.51 11.05 -13.45
N GLU A 325 -11.22 9.94 -13.61
CA GLU A 325 -12.68 9.90 -13.57
C GLU A 325 -13.25 10.42 -12.24
N LEU A 326 -12.55 10.17 -11.13
CA LEU A 326 -12.92 10.69 -9.81
C LEU A 326 -12.59 12.17 -9.64
N VAL A 327 -11.48 12.65 -10.21
CA VAL A 327 -11.16 14.07 -10.26
C VAL A 327 -12.26 14.84 -11.00
N GLU A 328 -12.66 14.35 -12.16
CA GLU A 328 -13.76 14.89 -12.97
C GLU A 328 -15.08 14.91 -12.16
N LEU A 329 -15.39 13.78 -11.50
CA LEU A 329 -16.57 13.64 -10.66
C LEU A 329 -16.63 14.69 -9.53
N PHE A 330 -15.54 14.83 -8.75
CA PHE A 330 -15.54 15.75 -7.62
C PHE A 330 -15.62 17.22 -8.04
N ILE A 331 -14.94 17.59 -9.14
CA ILE A 331 -15.01 18.96 -9.67
C ILE A 331 -16.43 19.25 -10.19
N SER A 332 -17.08 18.29 -10.86
CA SER A 332 -18.48 18.44 -11.27
C SER A 332 -19.46 18.61 -10.10
N HIS A 333 -19.10 18.09 -8.91
CA HIS A 333 -19.83 18.25 -7.65
C HIS A 333 -19.37 19.47 -6.82
N GLY A 334 -18.64 20.39 -7.44
CA GLY A 334 -18.26 21.67 -6.84
C GLY A 334 -17.10 21.59 -5.84
N ALA A 335 -16.24 20.57 -5.92
CA ALA A 335 -14.99 20.56 -5.16
C ALA A 335 -14.10 21.75 -5.57
N ASP A 336 -13.55 22.46 -4.58
CA ASP A 336 -12.61 23.56 -4.82
C ASP A 336 -11.26 23.02 -5.32
N VAL A 337 -10.96 23.31 -6.59
CA VAL A 337 -9.74 22.92 -7.29
C VAL A 337 -8.47 23.44 -6.61
N ASN A 338 -8.57 24.58 -5.92
CA ASN A 338 -7.48 25.24 -5.22
C ASN A 338 -7.50 24.98 -3.70
N SER A 339 -8.35 24.06 -3.24
CA SER A 339 -8.34 23.63 -1.85
C SER A 339 -6.95 23.14 -1.45
N ILE A 340 -6.61 23.34 -0.17
CA ILE A 340 -5.33 22.94 0.39
C ILE A 340 -5.53 22.04 1.60
N ASP A 341 -4.64 21.06 1.76
CA ASP A 341 -4.59 20.20 2.93
C ASP A 341 -3.88 20.87 4.13
N TYR A 342 -3.52 20.09 5.17
CA TYR A 342 -2.79 20.58 6.34
C TYR A 342 -1.43 21.21 5.99
N ASP A 343 -0.71 20.60 5.05
CA ASP A 343 0.62 21.03 4.62
C ASP A 343 0.55 22.21 3.63
N GLY A 344 -0.65 22.60 3.21
CA GLY A 344 -0.85 23.63 2.19
C GLY A 344 -0.74 23.10 0.77
N LYS A 345 -0.84 21.79 0.55
CA LYS A 345 -0.72 21.12 -0.76
C LYS A 345 -2.08 21.06 -1.44
N THR A 346 -2.09 21.31 -2.76
CA THR A 346 -3.29 21.27 -3.62
C THR A 346 -3.41 19.93 -4.36
N ALA A 347 -4.49 19.72 -5.11
CA ALA A 347 -4.61 18.53 -5.97
C ALA A 347 -3.53 18.51 -7.07
N LEU A 348 -3.16 19.68 -7.59
CA LEU A 348 -2.11 19.85 -8.59
C LEU A 348 -0.75 19.37 -8.07
N TYR A 349 -0.45 19.64 -6.79
CA TYR A 349 0.76 19.12 -6.13
C TYR A 349 0.83 17.59 -6.26
N TYR A 350 -0.25 16.89 -5.91
CA TYR A 350 -0.22 15.42 -5.81
C TYR A 350 -0.16 14.78 -7.19
N ALA A 351 -0.85 15.37 -8.16
CA ALA A 351 -0.77 14.95 -9.55
C ALA A 351 0.65 15.15 -10.12
N ALA A 352 1.32 16.26 -9.79
CA ALA A 352 2.68 16.54 -10.23
C ALA A 352 3.71 15.57 -9.63
N GLU A 353 3.66 15.33 -8.31
CA GLU A 353 4.56 14.40 -7.64
C GLU A 353 4.45 12.98 -8.20
N ASN A 354 3.24 12.55 -8.56
CA ASN A 354 2.97 11.17 -9.00
C ASN A 354 2.89 10.99 -10.53
N ASN A 355 3.33 11.98 -11.32
CA ASN A 355 3.37 11.94 -12.79
C ASN A 355 2.01 11.76 -13.49
N HIS A 356 0.93 12.32 -12.93
CA HIS A 356 -0.41 12.21 -13.51
C HIS A 356 -0.74 13.35 -14.46
N LYS A 357 -0.06 13.39 -15.62
CA LYS A 357 -0.18 14.43 -16.66
C LYS A 357 -1.63 14.79 -17.00
N GLU A 358 -2.47 13.81 -17.29
CA GLU A 358 -3.87 14.08 -17.70
C GLU A 358 -4.70 14.76 -16.60
N ILE A 359 -4.37 14.50 -15.33
CA ILE A 359 -5.02 15.17 -14.19
C ILE A 359 -4.50 16.60 -14.07
N ILE A 360 -3.20 16.83 -14.30
CA ILE A 360 -2.63 18.19 -14.31
C ILE A 360 -3.32 19.05 -15.37
N GLU A 361 -3.44 18.54 -16.60
CA GLU A 361 -4.14 19.22 -17.69
C GLU A 361 -5.60 19.52 -17.31
N PHE A 362 -6.30 18.53 -16.75
CA PHE A 362 -7.69 18.72 -16.32
C PHE A 362 -7.82 19.77 -15.20
N LEU A 363 -6.95 19.74 -14.19
CA LEU A 363 -6.98 20.72 -13.09
C LEU A 363 -6.70 22.14 -13.61
N ILE A 364 -5.72 22.33 -14.50
CA ILE A 364 -5.38 23.64 -15.08
C ILE A 364 -6.55 24.20 -15.90
N THR A 365 -7.24 23.35 -16.69
CA THR A 365 -8.43 23.77 -17.44
C THR A 365 -9.63 24.13 -16.55
N HIS A 366 -9.58 23.79 -15.26
CA HIS A 366 -10.59 24.13 -14.25
C HIS A 366 -10.03 25.10 -13.20
N ASP A 367 -9.23 26.08 -13.65
CA ASP A 367 -8.74 27.21 -12.86
C ASP A 367 -7.80 26.84 -11.68
N ALA A 368 -7.10 25.71 -11.76
CA ALA A 368 -6.01 25.43 -10.81
C ALA A 368 -4.91 26.49 -10.93
N ASN A 369 -4.53 27.08 -9.81
CA ASN A 369 -3.41 28.02 -9.75
C ASN A 369 -2.09 27.26 -9.92
N ILE A 370 -1.54 27.30 -11.14
CA ILE A 370 -0.29 26.62 -11.49
C ILE A 370 0.93 27.08 -10.66
N ASN A 371 0.91 28.33 -10.19
CA ASN A 371 1.98 28.93 -9.40
C ASN A 371 1.71 28.89 -7.89
N ALA A 372 0.72 28.11 -7.45
CA ALA A 372 0.48 27.88 -6.03
C ALA A 372 1.72 27.23 -5.37
N THR A 373 2.04 27.69 -4.16
CA THR A 373 3.11 27.15 -3.34
C THR A 373 2.55 26.58 -2.05
N GLU A 374 3.04 25.42 -1.63
CA GLU A 374 2.67 24.91 -0.31
C GLU A 374 3.30 25.76 0.82
N LYS A 375 2.69 25.73 2.00
CA LYS A 375 2.94 26.74 3.04
C LYS A 375 4.21 26.49 3.84
N SER A 376 4.62 25.23 3.98
CA SER A 376 5.67 24.81 4.90
C SER A 376 7.07 25.05 4.35
N THR A 377 7.28 24.82 3.05
CA THR A 377 8.58 24.98 2.38
C THR A 377 8.54 25.98 1.23
N GLY A 378 7.38 26.48 0.80
CA GLY A 378 7.26 27.41 -0.32
C GLY A 378 7.46 26.77 -1.68
N ARG A 379 7.36 25.45 -1.78
CA ARG A 379 7.57 24.69 -3.03
C ARG A 379 6.34 24.75 -3.93
N ASN A 380 6.53 24.88 -5.23
CA ASN A 380 5.48 24.78 -6.25
C ASN A 380 5.40 23.35 -6.84
N ALA A 381 4.44 23.10 -7.73
CA ALA A 381 4.23 21.79 -8.36
C ALA A 381 5.47 21.23 -9.09
N LEU A 382 6.32 22.09 -9.68
CA LEU A 382 7.54 21.64 -10.38
C LEU A 382 8.60 21.07 -9.41
N HIS A 383 8.71 21.63 -8.20
CA HIS A 383 9.59 21.04 -7.17
C HIS A 383 9.16 19.61 -6.84
N PHE A 384 7.85 19.35 -6.76
CA PHE A 384 7.33 18.03 -6.45
C PHE A 384 7.40 17.07 -7.62
N ALA A 385 7.20 17.55 -8.85
CA ALA A 385 7.52 16.77 -10.04
C ALA A 385 9.00 16.34 -10.04
N ALA A 386 9.90 17.23 -9.61
CA ALA A 386 11.32 16.91 -9.49
C ALA A 386 11.64 15.89 -8.39
N ILE A 387 10.94 15.96 -7.24
CA ILE A 387 11.05 14.95 -6.17
C ILE A 387 10.56 13.57 -6.65
N GLY A 388 9.48 13.53 -7.43
CA GLY A 388 8.89 12.30 -7.97
C GLY A 388 9.61 11.72 -9.19
N ASN A 389 10.59 12.42 -9.76
CA ASN A 389 11.16 12.15 -11.10
C ASN A 389 10.07 12.08 -12.20
N SER A 390 9.08 12.96 -12.10
CA SER A 390 7.83 12.94 -12.85
C SER A 390 7.92 13.81 -14.11
N LYS A 391 8.61 13.30 -15.13
CA LYS A 391 8.96 14.05 -16.36
C LYS A 391 7.74 14.57 -17.13
N ASP A 392 6.74 13.73 -17.36
CA ASP A 392 5.55 14.11 -18.15
C ASP A 392 4.74 15.20 -17.44
N ALA A 393 4.68 15.13 -16.11
CA ALA A 393 4.11 16.19 -15.29
C ALA A 393 4.91 17.49 -15.38
N ALA A 394 6.24 17.42 -15.26
CA ALA A 394 7.10 18.59 -15.37
C ALA A 394 6.97 19.28 -16.75
N GLU A 395 6.95 18.51 -17.84
CA GLU A 395 6.71 19.03 -19.20
C GLU A 395 5.37 19.76 -19.30
N THR A 396 4.32 19.13 -18.81
CA THR A 396 2.97 19.73 -18.82
C THR A 396 2.92 21.03 -18.02
N LEU A 397 3.55 21.07 -16.85
CA LEU A 397 3.60 22.28 -16.02
C LEU A 397 4.38 23.42 -16.70
N ILE A 398 5.54 23.11 -17.31
CA ILE A 398 6.37 24.10 -18.03
C ILE A 398 5.60 24.67 -19.23
N LEU A 399 4.95 23.81 -20.03
CA LEU A 399 4.15 24.24 -21.17
C LEU A 399 2.95 25.12 -20.78
N ASN A 400 2.44 24.98 -19.56
CA ASN A 400 1.35 25.80 -19.03
C ASN A 400 1.82 27.01 -18.20
N GLY A 401 3.11 27.35 -18.23
CA GLY A 401 3.65 28.59 -17.68
C GLY A 401 3.98 28.57 -16.19
N ILE A 402 4.34 27.41 -15.63
CA ILE A 402 4.93 27.37 -14.28
C ILE A 402 6.28 28.09 -14.29
N ASP A 403 6.59 28.82 -13.20
CA ASP A 403 7.92 29.41 -13.02
C ASP A 403 8.97 28.32 -12.76
N ILE A 404 9.78 28.01 -13.80
CA ILE A 404 10.85 26.99 -13.77
C ILE A 404 11.98 27.33 -12.78
N ASN A 405 12.20 28.63 -12.53
CA ASN A 405 13.26 29.13 -11.66
C ASN A 405 12.75 29.53 -10.27
N LYS A 406 11.50 29.19 -9.96
CA LYS A 406 10.93 29.44 -8.63
C LYS A 406 11.81 28.82 -7.56
N MET A 407 12.13 29.62 -6.55
CA MET A 407 12.83 29.17 -5.35
C MET A 407 11.84 28.91 -4.20
N ASP A 408 12.10 27.84 -3.45
CA ASP A 408 11.46 27.54 -2.17
C ASP A 408 12.00 28.42 -1.03
N LEU A 409 11.49 28.28 0.20
CA LEU A 409 11.92 29.07 1.38
C LEU A 409 13.40 28.83 1.75
N GLY A 410 13.98 27.72 1.31
CA GLY A 410 15.41 27.42 1.42
C GLY A 410 16.24 27.97 0.26
N GLY A 411 15.63 28.63 -0.72
CA GLY A 411 16.28 29.08 -1.94
C GLY A 411 16.48 27.98 -2.98
N ASN A 412 15.94 26.78 -2.76
CA ASN A 412 16.14 25.67 -3.69
C ASN A 412 15.20 25.81 -4.89
N THR A 413 15.70 25.50 -6.09
CA THR A 413 14.91 25.35 -7.31
C THR A 413 14.51 23.89 -7.54
N ALA A 414 13.68 23.62 -8.56
CA ALA A 414 13.38 22.26 -8.99
C ALA A 414 14.65 21.44 -9.36
N LEU A 415 15.67 22.09 -9.93
CA LEU A 415 16.95 21.44 -10.23
C LEU A 415 17.65 20.94 -8.94
N HIS A 416 17.67 21.76 -7.89
CA HIS A 416 18.24 21.36 -6.60
C HIS A 416 17.51 20.14 -6.02
N MET A 417 16.18 20.08 -6.14
CA MET A 417 15.39 18.91 -5.72
C MET A 417 15.73 17.67 -6.55
N ALA A 418 15.76 17.79 -7.89
CA ALA A 418 16.09 16.67 -8.77
C ALA A 418 17.47 16.06 -8.42
N VAL A 419 18.47 16.90 -8.14
CA VAL A 419 19.80 16.45 -7.72
C VAL A 419 19.78 15.78 -6.34
N LEU A 420 19.10 16.40 -5.36
CA LEU A 420 19.00 15.86 -4.00
C LEU A 420 18.38 14.45 -3.98
N TYR A 421 17.34 14.25 -4.79
CA TYR A 421 16.61 12.98 -4.92
C TYR A 421 17.19 12.05 -6.00
N ASN A 422 18.39 12.33 -6.53
CA ASN A 422 19.08 11.52 -7.53
C ASN A 422 18.24 11.22 -8.79
N SER A 423 17.44 12.18 -9.22
CA SER A 423 16.53 12.07 -10.36
C SER A 423 17.24 12.52 -11.64
N LYS A 424 18.11 11.66 -12.16
CA LYS A 424 18.97 11.95 -13.32
C LYS A 424 18.18 12.43 -14.54
N GLU A 425 17.12 11.72 -14.89
CA GLU A 425 16.30 12.05 -16.06
C GLU A 425 15.63 13.42 -15.91
N MET A 426 15.18 13.75 -14.69
CA MET A 426 14.65 15.08 -14.40
C MET A 426 15.72 16.18 -14.46
N VAL A 427 16.95 15.91 -14.03
CA VAL A 427 18.06 16.88 -14.15
C VAL A 427 18.29 17.24 -15.61
N GLU A 428 18.47 16.23 -16.48
CA GLU A 428 18.63 16.43 -17.92
C GLU A 428 17.43 17.18 -18.52
N PHE A 429 16.22 16.79 -18.12
CA PHE A 429 14.99 17.42 -18.58
C PHE A 429 14.92 18.91 -18.22
N LEU A 430 15.14 19.28 -16.95
CA LEU A 430 15.07 20.68 -16.51
C LEU A 430 16.13 21.55 -17.22
N ILE A 431 17.35 21.02 -17.41
CA ILE A 431 18.43 21.71 -18.13
C ILE A 431 18.01 22.02 -19.58
N THR A 432 17.45 21.03 -20.28
CA THR A 432 16.99 21.22 -21.67
C THR A 432 15.83 22.20 -21.81
N HIS A 433 15.12 22.51 -20.71
CA HIS A 433 14.01 23.46 -20.65
C HIS A 433 14.41 24.82 -20.07
N GLY A 434 15.71 25.10 -19.95
CA GLY A 434 16.21 26.43 -19.61
C GLY A 434 16.15 26.80 -18.13
N VAL A 435 16.20 25.81 -17.22
CA VAL A 435 16.40 26.09 -15.79
C VAL A 435 17.75 26.80 -15.59
N ASP A 436 17.81 27.74 -14.65
CA ASP A 436 19.08 28.35 -14.23
C ASP A 436 19.95 27.30 -13.51
N ILE A 437 20.91 26.76 -14.25
CA ILE A 437 21.85 25.74 -13.75
C ILE A 437 22.78 26.29 -12.65
N ASN A 438 22.98 27.61 -12.62
CA ASN A 438 23.88 28.30 -11.67
C ASN A 438 23.13 28.91 -10.49
N ALA A 439 21.82 28.67 -10.37
CA ALA A 439 21.04 29.12 -9.23
C ALA A 439 21.68 28.67 -7.91
N GLN A 440 21.71 29.56 -6.92
CA GLN A 440 22.25 29.30 -5.59
C GLN A 440 21.14 29.33 -4.56
N GLN A 441 21.04 28.28 -3.74
CA GLN A 441 20.13 28.29 -2.59
C GLN A 441 20.64 29.22 -1.48
N LYS A 442 19.83 29.43 -0.42
CA LYS A 442 20.06 30.39 0.68
C LYS A 442 21.45 30.35 1.36
N TYR A 443 22.21 29.28 1.25
CA TYR A 443 23.58 29.12 1.77
C TYR A 443 24.66 29.27 0.69
N GLY A 444 24.32 29.78 -0.51
CA GLY A 444 25.22 29.92 -1.64
C GLY A 444 25.53 28.62 -2.40
N LYS A 445 24.84 27.51 -2.09
CA LYS A 445 25.12 26.22 -2.73
C LYS A 445 24.41 26.11 -4.08
N THR A 446 25.15 25.68 -5.10
CA THR A 446 24.59 25.28 -6.39
C THR A 446 24.16 23.80 -6.39
N ALA A 447 23.50 23.37 -7.47
CA ALA A 447 23.21 21.96 -7.72
C ALA A 447 24.47 21.06 -7.66
N LEU A 448 25.63 21.54 -8.12
CA LEU A 448 26.88 20.77 -8.09
C LEU A 448 27.37 20.51 -6.65
N HIS A 449 27.21 21.47 -5.74
CA HIS A 449 27.52 21.26 -4.32
C HIS A 449 26.68 20.14 -3.71
N ILE A 450 25.38 20.09 -4.04
CA ILE A 450 24.48 19.03 -3.57
C ILE A 450 24.88 17.68 -4.17
N ALA A 451 25.22 17.64 -5.47
CA ALA A 451 25.66 16.43 -6.15
C ALA A 451 26.94 15.86 -5.51
N SER A 452 27.95 16.69 -5.30
CA SER A 452 29.20 16.30 -4.64
C SER A 452 28.99 15.81 -3.21
N LYS A 453 28.21 16.55 -2.40
CA LYS A 453 27.93 16.17 -1.01
C LYS A 453 27.22 14.81 -0.88
N ASN A 454 26.44 14.40 -1.89
CA ASN A 454 25.64 13.16 -1.85
C ASN A 454 26.20 12.04 -2.73
N ASN A 455 27.47 12.14 -3.15
CA ASN A 455 28.14 11.18 -4.02
C ASN A 455 27.38 10.88 -5.34
N ARG A 456 26.88 11.92 -6.01
CA ARG A 456 26.11 11.81 -7.28
C ARG A 456 27.00 12.06 -8.50
N LYS A 457 27.91 11.14 -8.81
CA LYS A 457 28.90 11.30 -9.89
C LYS A 457 28.26 11.58 -11.26
N GLU A 458 27.34 10.73 -11.71
CA GLU A 458 26.71 10.88 -13.03
C GLU A 458 25.98 12.22 -13.19
N ILE A 459 25.26 12.66 -12.14
CA ILE A 459 24.59 13.96 -12.13
C ILE A 459 25.63 15.09 -12.15
N SER A 460 26.75 14.96 -11.44
CA SER A 460 27.84 15.93 -11.49
C SER A 460 28.41 16.07 -12.90
N GLU A 461 28.62 14.94 -13.61
CA GLU A 461 29.05 14.94 -15.01
C GLU A 461 28.05 15.68 -15.91
N ILE A 462 26.75 15.40 -15.77
CA ILE A 462 25.70 16.09 -16.54
C ILE A 462 25.73 17.59 -16.28
N LEU A 463 25.78 18.02 -15.02
CA LEU A 463 25.80 19.44 -14.68
C LEU A 463 27.03 20.15 -15.29
N ILE A 464 28.21 19.55 -15.19
CA ILE A 464 29.46 20.07 -15.76
C ILE A 464 29.38 20.18 -17.27
N LEU A 465 28.89 19.13 -17.95
CA LEU A 465 28.74 19.12 -19.41
C LEU A 465 27.78 20.21 -19.91
N ASN A 466 26.84 20.63 -19.07
CA ASN A 466 25.85 21.66 -19.39
C ASN A 466 26.21 23.06 -18.83
N GLY A 467 27.47 23.28 -18.46
CA GLY A 467 27.99 24.62 -18.18
C GLY A 467 27.70 25.17 -16.79
N ILE A 468 27.49 24.30 -15.78
CA ILE A 468 27.52 24.75 -14.40
C ILE A 468 28.91 25.30 -14.04
N ASP A 469 28.96 26.39 -13.28
CA ASP A 469 30.23 26.90 -12.76
C ASP A 469 30.73 25.99 -11.63
N ILE A 470 31.87 25.34 -11.89
CA ILE A 470 32.50 24.33 -11.02
C ILE A 470 33.09 24.98 -9.77
N ASN A 471 33.48 26.25 -9.85
CA ASN A 471 34.29 26.94 -8.84
C ASN A 471 33.49 27.90 -7.95
N VAL A 472 32.16 27.85 -8.01
CA VAL A 472 31.31 28.63 -7.11
C VAL A 472 31.62 28.29 -5.66
N GLU A 473 31.86 29.31 -4.84
CA GLU A 473 32.00 29.19 -3.39
C GLU A 473 30.64 29.41 -2.73
N ASP A 474 30.27 28.51 -1.82
CA ASP A 474 29.14 28.74 -0.92
C ASP A 474 29.48 29.80 0.16
N PHE A 475 28.53 30.11 1.05
CA PHE A 475 28.75 31.12 2.10
C PHE A 475 29.80 30.70 3.14
N TYR A 476 30.20 29.43 3.17
CA TYR A 476 31.29 28.91 3.99
C TYR A 476 32.62 28.84 3.25
N LYS A 477 32.71 29.44 2.06
CA LYS A 477 33.91 29.39 1.21
C LYS A 477 34.28 27.96 0.79
N LYS A 478 33.27 27.10 0.66
CA LYS A 478 33.43 25.72 0.19
C LYS A 478 32.91 25.60 -1.23
N THR A 479 33.72 24.99 -2.09
CA THR A 479 33.39 24.60 -3.46
C THR A 479 32.76 23.20 -3.49
N ALA A 480 32.27 22.79 -4.65
CA ALA A 480 31.82 21.41 -4.84
C ALA A 480 32.94 20.37 -4.64
N LEU A 481 34.20 20.73 -4.94
CA LEU A 481 35.37 19.88 -4.69
C LEU A 481 35.61 19.70 -3.19
N ASP A 482 35.51 20.77 -2.40
CA ASP A 482 35.65 20.69 -0.95
C ASP A 482 34.64 19.70 -0.33
N TYR A 483 33.39 19.68 -0.80
CA TYR A 483 32.39 18.73 -0.32
C TYR A 483 32.72 17.29 -0.69
N ALA A 484 33.25 17.03 -1.89
CA ALA A 484 33.68 15.70 -2.29
C ALA A 484 34.86 15.22 -1.42
N ASP A 485 35.84 16.08 -1.17
CA ASP A 485 37.03 15.78 -0.37
C ASP A 485 36.70 15.57 1.11
N MET A 486 35.86 16.43 1.70
CA MET A 486 35.40 16.30 3.11
C MET A 486 34.70 14.96 3.39
N HIS A 487 34.10 14.36 2.38
CA HIS A 487 33.41 13.06 2.48
C HIS A 487 34.21 11.90 1.85
N HIS A 488 35.44 12.14 1.41
CA HIS A 488 36.33 11.16 0.77
C HIS A 488 35.76 10.51 -0.50
N TYR A 489 34.98 11.24 -1.29
CA TYR A 489 34.40 10.76 -2.56
C TYR A 489 35.38 10.94 -3.73
N LYS A 490 36.41 10.09 -3.74
CA LYS A 490 37.53 10.17 -4.69
C LYS A 490 37.11 10.31 -6.16
N GLU A 491 36.13 9.52 -6.61
CA GLU A 491 35.69 9.58 -8.02
C GLU A 491 35.09 10.93 -8.42
N ILE A 492 34.41 11.61 -7.49
CA ILE A 492 33.88 12.95 -7.74
C ILE A 492 35.00 13.99 -7.68
N SER A 493 35.91 13.88 -6.71
CA SER A 493 37.07 14.77 -6.64
C SER A 493 37.91 14.69 -7.92
N ASP A 494 38.22 13.47 -8.39
CA ASP A 494 38.96 13.23 -9.64
C ASP A 494 38.20 13.82 -10.85
N LEU A 495 36.87 13.63 -10.91
CA LEU A 495 36.02 14.23 -11.95
C LEU A 495 36.12 15.77 -11.93
N LEU A 496 35.90 16.40 -10.78
CA LEU A 496 35.91 17.85 -10.64
C LEU A 496 37.27 18.45 -11.00
N VAL A 497 38.36 17.85 -10.51
CA VAL A 497 39.74 18.27 -10.85
C VAL A 497 40.00 18.12 -12.35
N SER A 498 39.61 16.99 -12.95
CA SER A 498 39.79 16.77 -14.40
C SER A 498 39.03 17.76 -15.27
N ARG A 499 38.00 18.42 -14.71
CA ARG A 499 37.13 19.38 -15.39
C ARG A 499 37.42 20.83 -15.01
N GLY A 500 38.51 21.10 -14.29
CA GLY A 500 38.97 22.46 -14.00
C GLY A 500 38.53 23.04 -12.65
N ALA A 501 38.19 22.18 -11.68
CA ALA A 501 38.03 22.63 -10.30
C ALA A 501 39.35 23.16 -9.73
N ILE A 502 39.30 24.31 -9.06
CA ILE A 502 40.45 24.91 -8.40
C ILE A 502 40.74 24.15 -7.10
N ILE A 503 41.96 23.62 -6.99
CA ILE A 503 42.43 22.94 -5.78
C ILE A 503 42.85 24.01 -4.75
N ASN A 504 41.97 24.30 -3.80
CA ASN A 504 42.29 25.20 -2.69
C ASN A 504 43.20 24.48 -1.68
N LYS A 505 44.49 24.83 -1.66
CA LYS A 505 45.54 24.31 -0.76
C LYS A 505 45.39 24.67 0.73
N LEU A 506 44.18 24.89 1.24
CA LEU A 506 43.95 25.37 2.61
C LEU A 506 43.67 24.27 3.66
N ASN A 507 43.56 23.00 3.27
CA ASN A 507 43.27 21.89 4.22
C ASN A 507 44.51 21.07 4.67
N GLU A 508 45.75 21.47 4.32
CA GLU A 508 46.97 20.80 4.82
C GLU A 508 47.30 21.13 6.29
N ILE A 509 46.51 21.95 7.00
CA ILE A 509 46.90 22.46 8.34
C ILE A 509 46.35 21.65 9.53
N ASN A 510 45.40 20.73 9.36
CA ASN A 510 44.79 19.99 10.49
C ASN A 510 45.01 18.47 10.47
N SER A 511 46.21 18.01 10.12
CA SER A 511 46.65 16.63 10.40
C SER A 511 47.96 16.62 11.19
N TYR A 512 47.85 16.71 12.52
CA TYR A 512 48.84 16.22 13.47
C TYR A 512 48.14 15.60 14.68
#